data_AF-A0A7J3BFM5-F1
#
_entry.id   AF-A0A7J3BFM5-F1
#
_cell.length_a   1.000
_cell.length_b   1.000
_cell.length_c   1.000
_cell.angle_alpha   90.00
_cell.angle_beta   90.00
_cell.angle_gamma   90.00
#
_symmetry.space_group_name_H-M   'P 1'
#
loop_
_entity.id
_entity.type
_entity.pdbx_description
1 polymer ?
#
loop_
_entity_poly.entity_id
_entity_poly.type
_entity_poly.pdbx_seq_one_letter_code
_entity_poly.pdbx_strand_id
1 'polypeptide(L)'
;MDMKEVISEALNCVESLVSGRGSKEEILQRFRTRARSIPVNLYTHGLAYVLTIIAARSSRDAIEKGLTGMKCVDIIKDVEGIFRDTEEKSYGIYGAIITYLLKKAEIIKSSTFKDLVNEVLSNYVADLRAREVFEWLKRFTEAYIPGE
;
A
#
# COMPACT_ATOMS: atom_id res chain seq x y z
N MET A 1 -6.24 -15.71 -3.91
CA MET A 1 -5.17 -15.80 -4.93
C MET A 1 -3.96 -16.46 -4.30
N ASP A 2 -3.16 -17.20 -5.08
CA ASP A 2 -1.89 -17.69 -4.56
C ASP A 2 -0.87 -16.53 -4.42
N MET A 3 0.22 -16.76 -3.68
CA MET A 3 1.20 -15.69 -3.42
C MET A 3 1.92 -15.22 -4.69
N LYS A 4 2.10 -16.10 -5.69
CA LYS A 4 2.75 -15.77 -6.96
C LYS A 4 1.89 -14.78 -7.74
N GLU A 5 0.58 -14.98 -7.76
CA GLU A 5 -0.37 -14.05 -8.38
C GLU A 5 -0.37 -12.69 -7.67
N VAL A 6 -0.30 -12.67 -6.33
CA VAL A 6 -0.19 -11.42 -5.55
C VAL A 6 1.10 -10.67 -5.87
N ILE A 7 2.22 -11.38 -6.00
CA ILE A 7 3.52 -10.78 -6.36
C ILE A 7 3.45 -10.19 -7.77
N SER A 8 2.86 -10.90 -8.73
CA SER A 8 2.64 -10.36 -10.07
C SER A 8 1.76 -9.11 -10.04
N GLU A 9 0.72 -9.10 -9.20
CA GLU A 9 -0.15 -7.93 -9.05
C GLU A 9 0.56 -6.76 -8.38
N ALA A 10 1.45 -7.01 -7.42
CA ALA A 10 2.29 -5.98 -6.80
C ALA A 10 3.22 -5.33 -7.84
N LEU A 11 3.78 -6.12 -8.76
CA LEU A 11 4.55 -5.60 -9.89
C LEU A 11 3.67 -4.73 -10.81
N ASN A 12 2.50 -5.22 -11.20
CA ASN A 12 1.55 -4.47 -12.03
C ASN A 12 1.15 -3.13 -11.39
N CYS A 13 0.98 -3.10 -10.07
CA CYS A 13 0.72 -1.88 -9.31
C CYS A 13 1.85 -0.85 -9.48
N VAL A 14 3.11 -1.28 -9.34
CA VAL A 14 4.27 -0.40 -9.48
C VAL A 14 4.41 0.10 -10.92
N GLU A 15 4.24 -0.77 -11.92
CA GLU A 15 4.24 -0.36 -13.33
C GLU A 15 3.13 0.65 -13.64
N SER A 16 1.92 0.42 -13.11
CA SER A 16 0.79 1.35 -13.26
C SER A 16 1.08 2.70 -12.62
N LEU A 17 1.73 2.70 -11.45
CA LEU A 17 2.15 3.92 -10.78
C LEU A 17 3.22 4.66 -11.59
N VAL A 18 4.22 3.99 -12.15
CA VAL A 18 5.29 4.65 -12.90
C VAL A 18 4.81 5.15 -14.27
N SER A 19 3.90 4.44 -14.93
CA SER A 19 3.38 4.79 -16.26
C SER A 19 2.21 5.80 -16.24
N GLY A 20 1.70 6.16 -15.06
CA GLY A 20 0.54 7.04 -14.89
C GLY A 20 0.76 8.45 -15.44
N ARG A 21 -0.23 8.97 -16.20
CA ARG A 21 -0.31 10.39 -16.61
C ARG A 21 -0.63 11.27 -15.40
N GLY A 22 0.35 11.50 -14.54
CA GLY A 22 0.17 12.21 -13.26
C GLY A 22 1.29 11.93 -12.25
N SER A 23 2.09 10.90 -12.51
CA SER A 23 3.20 10.45 -11.69
C SER A 23 4.35 11.45 -11.74
N LYS A 24 4.21 12.51 -10.95
CA LYS A 24 5.30 13.47 -10.73
C LYS A 24 6.45 12.72 -10.07
N GLU A 25 7.67 12.98 -10.55
CA GLU A 25 8.91 12.42 -9.98
C GLU A 25 8.91 12.51 -8.45
N GLU A 26 8.46 13.63 -7.89
CA GLU A 26 8.35 13.84 -6.45
C GLU A 26 7.43 12.83 -5.74
N ILE A 27 6.29 12.47 -6.34
CA ILE A 27 5.37 11.46 -5.77
C ILE A 27 6.03 10.08 -5.79
N LEU A 28 6.70 9.74 -6.90
CA LEU A 28 7.41 8.47 -7.06
C LEU A 28 8.53 8.34 -6.04
N GLN A 29 9.34 9.38 -5.85
CA GLN A 29 10.41 9.37 -4.84
C GLN A 29 9.86 9.24 -3.43
N ARG A 30 8.81 10.00 -3.08
CA ARG A 30 8.18 9.89 -1.75
C ARG A 30 7.56 8.51 -1.54
N PHE A 31 6.89 7.93 -2.55
CA PHE A 31 6.36 6.57 -2.50
C PHE A 31 7.49 5.56 -2.27
N ARG A 32 8.61 5.68 -3.00
CA ARG A 32 9.82 4.86 -2.82
C ARG A 32 10.36 4.97 -1.40
N THR A 33 10.44 6.16 -0.81
CA THR A 33 10.81 6.33 0.60
C THR A 33 9.90 5.53 1.53
N ARG A 34 8.59 5.50 1.26
CA ARG A 34 7.61 4.82 2.13
C ARG A 34 7.74 3.30 2.00
N ALA A 35 7.86 2.80 0.78
CA ALA A 35 8.11 1.39 0.50
C ALA A 35 9.39 0.88 1.18
N ARG A 36 10.41 1.72 1.32
CA ARG A 36 11.66 1.36 2.01
C ARG A 36 11.57 1.41 3.53
N SER A 37 10.87 2.40 4.08
CA SER A 37 10.85 2.68 5.52
C SER A 37 9.74 1.94 6.25
N ILE A 38 8.53 1.86 5.69
CA ILE A 38 7.37 1.29 6.39
C ILE A 38 7.52 -0.19 6.75
N PRO A 39 8.16 -1.07 5.96
CA PRO A 39 8.33 -2.46 6.37
C PRO A 39 8.94 -2.60 7.77
N VAL A 40 9.88 -1.72 8.18
CA VAL A 40 10.48 -1.77 9.53
C VAL A 40 9.42 -1.63 10.63
N ASN A 41 8.41 -0.80 10.42
CA ASN A 41 7.31 -0.57 11.36
C ASN A 41 6.43 -1.83 11.47
N LEU A 42 6.25 -2.57 10.38
CA LEU A 42 5.53 -3.86 10.41
C LEU A 42 6.28 -4.88 11.27
N TYR A 43 7.61 -4.97 11.14
CA TYR A 43 8.42 -5.90 11.93
C TYR A 43 8.43 -5.57 13.43
N THR A 44 8.33 -4.29 13.78
CA THR A 44 8.52 -3.80 15.15
C THR A 44 7.22 -3.55 15.90
N HIS A 45 6.16 -3.12 15.22
CA HIS A 45 4.90 -2.67 15.83
C HIS A 45 3.65 -3.39 15.29
N GLY A 46 3.78 -4.21 14.25
CA GLY A 46 2.68 -4.96 13.65
C GLY A 46 1.85 -4.17 12.63
N LEU A 47 0.96 -4.89 11.93
CA LEU A 47 0.22 -4.38 10.77
C LEU A 47 -0.83 -3.34 11.16
N ALA A 48 -1.51 -3.52 12.30
CA ALA A 48 -2.49 -2.55 12.80
C ALA A 48 -1.87 -1.15 12.99
N TYR A 49 -0.66 -1.11 13.57
CA TYR A 49 0.07 0.13 13.76
C TYR A 49 0.46 0.78 12.43
N VAL A 50 0.98 -0.01 11.50
CA VAL A 50 1.36 0.46 10.16
C VAL A 50 0.19 1.08 9.42
N LEU A 51 -0.95 0.38 9.35
CA LEU A 51 -2.14 0.87 8.66
C LEU A 51 -2.69 2.15 9.32
N THR A 52 -2.59 2.24 10.65
CA THR A 52 -3.00 3.44 11.39
C THR A 52 -2.10 4.63 11.11
N ILE A 53 -0.77 4.45 11.04
CA ILE A 53 0.15 5.52 10.63
C ILE A 53 -0.15 5.99 9.22
N ILE A 54 -0.33 5.06 8.27
CA ILE A 54 -0.56 5.43 6.88
C ILE A 54 -1.87 6.21 6.76
N ALA A 55 -2.93 5.76 7.43
CA ALA A 55 -4.21 6.48 7.47
C ALA A 55 -4.06 7.88 8.10
N ALA A 56 -3.29 8.02 9.18
CA ALA A 56 -3.04 9.30 9.84
C ALA A 56 -2.20 10.27 9.00
N ARG A 57 -1.35 9.75 8.10
CA ARG A 57 -0.48 10.54 7.20
C ARG A 57 -1.10 10.80 5.82
N SER A 58 -2.27 10.22 5.56
CA SER A 58 -3.02 10.43 4.32
C SER A 58 -4.49 10.62 4.66
N SER A 59 -5.29 9.57 4.58
CA SER A 59 -6.64 9.54 5.12
C SER A 59 -7.11 8.11 5.30
N ARG A 60 -8.15 7.93 6.13
CA ARG A 60 -8.94 6.71 6.20
C ARG A 60 -9.46 6.31 4.80
N ASP A 61 -9.99 7.28 4.07
CA ASP A 61 -10.67 7.04 2.80
C ASP A 61 -9.70 6.46 1.74
N ALA A 62 -8.43 6.87 1.75
CA ALA A 62 -7.40 6.29 0.88
C ALA A 62 -7.18 4.80 1.16
N ILE A 63 -7.18 4.37 2.43
CA ILE A 63 -7.07 2.96 2.80
C ILE A 63 -8.30 2.18 2.32
N GLU A 64 -9.50 2.74 2.50
CA GLU A 64 -10.75 2.10 2.10
C GLU A 64 -10.89 1.95 0.57
N LYS A 65 -10.27 2.83 -0.22
CA LYS A 65 -10.11 2.63 -1.67
C LYS A 65 -9.32 1.34 -1.99
N GLY A 66 -8.28 1.04 -1.23
CA GLY A 66 -7.56 -0.23 -1.34
C GLY A 66 -8.40 -1.45 -0.96
N LEU A 67 -9.26 -1.32 0.06
CA LEU A 67 -10.15 -2.40 0.52
C LEU A 67 -11.27 -2.73 -0.48
N THR A 68 -11.67 -1.77 -1.31
CA THR A 68 -12.83 -1.91 -2.20
C THR A 68 -12.47 -1.96 -3.67
N GLY A 69 -11.25 -1.56 -4.03
CA GLY A 69 -10.79 -1.52 -5.41
C GLY A 69 -10.58 -2.89 -6.03
N MET A 70 -10.86 -2.98 -7.34
CA MET A 70 -10.73 -4.22 -8.10
C MET A 70 -9.43 -4.32 -8.88
N LYS A 71 -8.87 -3.17 -9.30
CA LYS A 71 -7.65 -3.03 -10.10
C LYS A 71 -6.78 -1.91 -9.55
N CYS A 72 -5.47 -2.11 -9.59
CA CYS A 72 -4.53 -1.17 -9.02
C CYS A 72 -4.54 0.21 -9.69
N VAL A 73 -4.64 0.25 -11.02
CA VAL A 73 -4.68 1.52 -11.78
C VAL A 73 -5.87 2.40 -11.40
N ASP A 74 -7.01 1.81 -11.09
CA ASP A 74 -8.22 2.54 -10.72
C ASP A 74 -8.08 3.10 -9.29
N ILE A 75 -7.49 2.30 -8.40
CA ILE A 75 -7.18 2.71 -7.02
C ILE A 75 -6.23 3.91 -7.01
N ILE A 76 -5.14 3.86 -7.79
CA ILE A 76 -4.16 4.94 -7.86
C ILE A 76 -4.84 6.24 -8.29
N LYS A 77 -5.63 6.21 -9.36
CA LYS A 77 -6.37 7.39 -9.87
C LYS A 77 -7.36 7.95 -8.85
N ASP A 78 -8.13 7.07 -8.21
CA ASP A 78 -9.11 7.45 -7.19
C ASP A 78 -8.42 8.20 -6.03
N VAL A 79 -7.27 7.71 -5.60
CA VAL A 79 -6.51 8.31 -4.48
C VAL A 79 -5.79 9.59 -4.89
N GLU A 80 -5.25 9.66 -6.10
CA GLU A 80 -4.62 10.87 -6.63
C GLU A 80 -5.57 12.08 -6.65
N GLY A 81 -6.87 11.83 -6.85
CA GLY A 81 -7.92 12.85 -6.83
C GLY A 81 -8.29 13.39 -5.45
N ILE A 82 -7.91 12.69 -4.36
CA ILE A 82 -8.27 13.08 -2.98
C ILE A 82 -7.37 14.21 -2.47
N PHE A 83 -6.07 14.12 -2.77
CA PHE A 83 -5.05 14.95 -2.12
C PHE A 83 -4.46 16.00 -3.06
N ARG A 84 -4.22 17.20 -2.52
CA ARG A 84 -3.44 18.25 -3.18
C ARG A 84 -1.95 18.19 -2.83
N ASP A 85 -1.65 17.80 -1.60
CA ASP A 85 -0.29 17.68 -1.08
C ASP A 85 0.40 16.39 -1.59
N THR A 86 1.67 16.51 -1.98
CA THR A 86 2.47 15.39 -2.52
C THR A 86 2.76 14.34 -1.44
N GLU A 87 2.93 14.75 -0.18
CA GLU A 87 3.21 13.82 0.91
C GLU A 87 2.01 12.95 1.23
N GLU A 88 0.86 13.58 1.51
CA GLU A 88 -0.39 12.88 1.79
C GLU A 88 -0.76 11.95 0.63
N LYS A 89 -0.58 12.43 -0.61
CA LYS A 89 -0.79 11.62 -1.81
C LYS A 89 0.10 10.40 -1.86
N SER A 90 1.40 10.54 -1.57
CA SER A 90 2.34 9.41 -1.57
C SER A 90 1.99 8.36 -0.50
N TYR A 91 1.58 8.79 0.70
CA TYR A 91 1.09 7.89 1.76
C TYR A 91 -0.22 7.24 1.37
N GLY A 92 -1.15 7.99 0.78
CA GLY A 92 -2.45 7.50 0.37
C GLY A 92 -2.33 6.42 -0.70
N ILE A 93 -1.54 6.67 -1.75
CA ILE A 93 -1.30 5.70 -2.82
C ILE A 93 -0.63 4.44 -2.25
N TYR A 94 0.40 4.60 -1.41
CA TYR A 94 1.06 3.47 -0.75
C TYR A 94 0.10 2.64 0.10
N GLY A 95 -0.71 3.32 0.92
CA GLY A 95 -1.72 2.69 1.77
C GLY A 95 -2.77 1.93 0.96
N ALA A 96 -3.28 2.54 -0.10
CA ALA A 96 -4.29 1.92 -0.93
C ALA A 96 -3.75 0.69 -1.67
N ILE A 97 -2.54 0.78 -2.23
CA ILE A 97 -1.88 -0.35 -2.91
C ILE A 97 -1.64 -1.49 -1.92
N ILE A 98 -1.06 -1.22 -0.75
CA ILE A 98 -0.71 -2.30 0.17
C ILE A 98 -1.97 -2.98 0.70
N THR A 99 -3.00 -2.22 1.05
CA THR A 99 -4.26 -2.77 1.53
C THR A 99 -4.97 -3.59 0.44
N TYR A 100 -4.92 -3.15 -0.82
CA TYR A 100 -5.41 -3.93 -1.95
C TYR A 100 -4.69 -5.27 -2.10
N LEU A 101 -3.35 -5.27 -2.04
CA LEU A 101 -2.55 -6.49 -2.15
C LEU A 101 -2.79 -7.45 -0.98
N LEU A 102 -2.89 -6.94 0.25
CA LEU A 102 -3.22 -7.76 1.43
C LEU A 102 -4.59 -8.42 1.29
N LYS A 103 -5.56 -7.72 0.69
CA LYS A 103 -6.89 -8.28 0.42
C LYS A 103 -6.84 -9.37 -0.65
N LYS A 104 -6.11 -9.14 -1.75
CA LYS A 104 -5.89 -10.13 -2.81
C LYS A 104 -5.18 -11.40 -2.30
N ALA A 105 -4.25 -11.22 -1.36
CA ALA A 105 -3.56 -12.30 -0.66
C ALA A 105 -4.40 -13.05 0.37
N GLU A 106 -5.66 -12.64 0.58
CA GLU A 106 -6.55 -13.20 1.60
C GLU A 106 -5.92 -13.15 3.01
N ILE A 107 -5.14 -12.09 3.27
CA ILE A 107 -4.58 -11.79 4.59
C ILE A 107 -5.60 -10.98 5.41
N ILE A 108 -6.36 -10.13 4.72
CA ILE A 108 -7.45 -9.33 5.29
C ILE A 108 -8.73 -9.52 4.47
N LYS A 109 -9.88 -9.36 5.10
CA LYS A 109 -11.21 -9.48 4.47
C LYS A 109 -12.06 -8.22 4.63
N SER A 110 -11.69 -7.35 5.56
CA SER A 110 -12.42 -6.12 5.89
C SER A 110 -12.69 -5.23 4.68
N SER A 111 -13.75 -4.43 4.78
CA SER A 111 -14.15 -3.43 3.78
C SER A 111 -14.13 -2.00 4.32
N THR A 112 -14.05 -1.83 5.64
CA THR A 112 -13.91 -0.53 6.30
C THR A 112 -12.59 -0.47 7.06
N PHE A 113 -12.09 0.74 7.30
CA PHE A 113 -10.85 0.93 8.07
C PHE A 113 -11.00 0.47 9.53
N LYS A 114 -12.17 0.71 10.14
CA LYS A 114 -12.43 0.27 11.52
C LYS A 114 -12.36 -1.25 11.63
N ASP A 115 -13.01 -1.95 10.71
CA ASP A 115 -13.01 -3.42 10.70
C ASP A 115 -11.61 -3.95 10.40
N LEU A 116 -10.90 -3.31 9.47
CA LEU A 116 -9.52 -3.64 9.14
C LEU A 116 -8.61 -3.57 10.38
N VAL A 117 -8.66 -2.46 11.11
CA VAL A 117 -7.87 -2.29 12.34
C VAL A 117 -8.21 -3.40 13.34
N ASN A 118 -9.48 -3.68 13.57
CA ASN A 118 -9.89 -4.75 14.50
C ASN A 118 -9.47 -6.15 14.03
N GLU A 119 -9.50 -6.42 12.72
CA GLU A 119 -9.12 -7.70 12.13
C GLU A 119 -7.62 -8.00 12.30
N VAL A 120 -6.79 -6.96 12.18
CA VAL A 120 -5.33 -7.10 12.25
C VAL A 120 -4.75 -6.78 13.63
N LEU A 121 -5.55 -6.24 14.55
CA LEU A 121 -5.11 -5.94 15.92
C LEU A 121 -4.71 -7.24 16.63
N SER A 122 -3.44 -7.32 17.04
CA SER A 122 -2.85 -8.50 17.69
C SER A 122 -2.91 -9.79 16.86
N ASN A 123 -3.06 -9.68 15.53
CA ASN A 123 -3.10 -10.82 14.62
C ASN A 123 -1.70 -11.13 14.06
N TYR A 124 -0.93 -11.91 14.81
CA TYR A 124 0.45 -12.26 14.45
C TYR A 124 0.57 -13.02 13.12
N VAL A 125 -0.43 -13.82 12.74
CA VAL A 125 -0.43 -14.54 11.46
C VAL A 125 -0.56 -13.56 10.30
N ALA A 126 -1.44 -12.56 10.43
CA ALA A 126 -1.56 -11.49 9.44
C ALA A 126 -0.25 -10.68 9.32
N ASP A 127 0.39 -10.36 10.46
CA ASP A 127 1.69 -9.67 10.47
C ASP A 127 2.76 -10.45 9.71
N LEU A 128 2.87 -11.76 9.95
CA LEU A 128 3.85 -12.61 9.28
C LEU A 128 3.63 -12.68 7.77
N ARG A 129 2.38 -12.90 7.34
CA ARG A 129 2.05 -13.00 5.90
C ARG A 129 2.19 -11.66 5.19
N ALA A 130 1.87 -10.55 5.86
CA ALA A 130 2.00 -9.22 5.29
C ALA A 130 3.46 -8.88 4.95
N ARG A 131 4.44 -9.37 5.73
CA ARG A 131 5.87 -9.08 5.49
C ARG A 131 6.33 -9.44 4.09
N GLU A 132 5.84 -10.55 3.54
CA GLU A 132 6.19 -10.97 2.18
C GLU A 132 5.68 -9.97 1.14
N VAL A 133 4.43 -9.52 1.27
CA VAL A 133 3.83 -8.51 0.38
C VAL A 133 4.60 -7.19 0.47
N PHE A 134 4.93 -6.73 1.68
CA PHE A 134 5.70 -5.50 1.90
C PHE A 134 7.11 -5.60 1.31
N GLU A 135 7.79 -6.73 1.47
CA GLU A 135 9.15 -6.93 0.94
C GLU A 135 9.15 -6.93 -0.59
N TRP A 136 8.23 -7.66 -1.24
CA TRP A 136 8.13 -7.65 -2.70
C TRP A 136 7.78 -6.27 -3.25
N LEU A 137 6.81 -5.58 -2.64
CA LEU A 137 6.46 -4.21 -3.04
C LEU A 137 7.68 -3.29 -2.92
N LYS A 138 8.45 -3.39 -1.83
CA LYS A 138 9.70 -2.65 -1.68
C LYS A 138 10.68 -2.92 -2.82
N ARG A 139 10.95 -4.20 -3.14
CA ARG A 139 11.92 -4.56 -4.19
C ARG A 139 11.50 -4.08 -5.58
N PHE A 140 10.22 -4.20 -5.93
CA PHE A 140 9.73 -3.65 -7.19
C PHE A 140 9.82 -2.13 -7.22
N THR A 141 9.45 -1.47 -6.13
CA THR A 141 9.55 -0.01 -6.05
C THR A 141 11.01 0.46 -6.20
N GLU A 142 11.96 -0.20 -5.54
CA GLU A 142 13.39 0.11 -5.65
C GLU A 142 13.96 -0.12 -7.06
N ALA A 143 13.41 -1.09 -7.81
CA ALA A 143 13.85 -1.44 -9.15
C ALA A 143 13.29 -0.51 -10.23
N TYR A 144 12.04 -0.07 -10.09
CA TYR A 144 11.34 0.73 -11.11
C TYR A 144 11.42 2.25 -10.89
N ILE A 145 11.66 2.67 -9.65
CA ILE A 145 11.78 4.10 -9.31
C ILE A 145 13.26 4.37 -9.00
N PRO A 146 13.95 5.20 -9.81
CA PRO A 146 15.34 5.56 -9.59
C PRO A 146 15.58 6.05 -8.17
N GLY A 147 16.78 5.80 -7.63
CA GLY A 147 17.19 6.48 -6.41
C GLY A 147 17.64 7.91 -6.71
N GLU A 148 17.43 8.80 -5.73
CA GLU A 148 18.23 10.01 -5.59
C GLU A 148 19.71 9.69 -5.36
#